data_AF-A0A9W4RD75-F1
#
_entry.id   AF-A0A9W4RD75-F1
#
_cell.length_a   1.000
_cell.length_b   1.000
_cell.length_c   1.000
_cell.angle_alpha   90.00
_cell.angle_beta   90.00
_cell.angle_gamma   90.00
#
_symmetry.space_group_name_H-M   'P 1'
#
loop_
_entity.id
_entity.type
_entity.pdbx_description
1 polymer ?
#
loop_
_entity_poly.entity_id
_entity_poly.type
_entity_poly.pdbx_seq_one_letter_code
_entity_poly.pdbx_strand_id
1 'polypeptide(L)' 'MKNVVRLGGAHAEETVLGFLKRHGSAPTDVIAGRFGWTESQARSELRRLEGEGAVSGSLEPRTKGLGTAGRVLVWRLPG' A
#
# COMPACT_ATOMS: atom_id res chain seq x y z
N MET A 1 10.14 -6.98 17.37
CA MET A 1 9.81 -5.69 16.74
C MET A 1 10.97 -5.24 15.88
N LYS A 2 10.95 -5.52 14.57
CA LYS A 2 11.86 -4.93 13.56
C LYS A 2 11.40 -5.31 12.14
N ASN A 3 10.24 -4.78 11.73
CA ASN A 3 9.83 -4.78 10.31
C ASN A 3 10.32 -3.47 9.68
N VAL A 4 11.65 -3.32 9.58
CA VAL A 4 12.27 -2.19 8.90
C VAL A 4 12.69 -2.68 7.52
N VAL A 5 11.85 -2.43 6.52
CA VAL A 5 12.21 -2.66 5.12
C VAL A 5 13.11 -1.48 4.71
N ARG A 6 14.40 -1.77 4.53
CA ARG A 6 15.42 -0.77 4.21
C ARG A 6 15.33 -0.42 2.72
N LEU A 7 14.76 0.74 2.41
CA LEU A 7 14.77 1.26 1.03
C LEU A 7 16.08 2.01 0.76
N GLY A 8 16.80 1.58 -0.27
CA GLY A 8 17.86 2.38 -0.86
C GLY A 8 17.26 3.61 -1.54
N GLY A 9 17.72 4.80 -1.17
CA GLY A 9 17.48 6.04 -1.90
C GLY A 9 16.59 7.08 -1.19
N ALA A 10 17.23 7.93 -0.39
CA ALA A 10 16.89 9.35 -0.14
C ALA A 10 15.56 9.78 0.51
N HIS A 11 14.68 8.89 0.96
CA HIS A 11 13.52 9.31 1.76
C HIS A 11 13.55 8.66 3.15
N ALA A 12 13.36 9.48 4.19
CA ALA A 12 13.34 9.10 5.60
C ALA A 12 12.61 7.76 5.81
N GLU A 13 13.13 6.93 6.72
CA GLU A 13 12.67 5.56 7.05
C GLU A 13 11.17 5.49 7.35
N GLU A 14 10.36 5.55 6.31
CA GLU A 14 8.91 5.43 6.37
C GLU A 14 8.56 3.97 6.11
N THR A 15 7.74 3.39 6.99
CA THR A 15 7.15 2.07 6.78
C THR A 15 5.80 2.21 6.06
N VAL A 16 5.34 1.13 5.41
CA VAL A 16 3.99 1.08 4.81
C VAL A 16 2.91 1.45 5.82
N LEU A 17 3.05 1.00 7.08
CA LEU A 17 2.11 1.34 8.15
C LEU A 17 2.15 2.83 8.50
N GLY A 18 3.34 3.42 8.55
CA GLY A 18 3.51 4.86 8.76
C GLY A 18 2.86 5.69 7.65
N PHE A 19 3.04 5.25 6.40
CA PHE A 19 2.40 5.85 5.24
C PHE A 19 0.87 5.77 5.33
N LEU A 20 0.31 4.58 5.56
CA LEU A 20 -1.13 4.38 5.68
C LEU A 20 -1.71 5.14 6.89
N LYS A 21 -0.98 5.25 8.00
CA LYS A 21 -1.41 6.05 9.15
C LYS A 21 -1.59 7.53 8.81
N ARG A 22 -0.72 8.10 7.95
CA ARG A 22 -0.81 9.50 7.55
C ARG A 22 -1.87 9.76 6.48
N HIS A 23 -2.08 8.81 5.58
CA HIS A 23 -2.97 8.97 4.42
C HIS A 23 -4.35 8.31 4.58
N GLY A 24 -4.54 7.51 5.62
CA GLY A 24 -5.77 6.75 5.89
C GLY A 24 -5.86 5.47 5.06
N SER A 25 -5.90 5.61 3.73
CA SER A 25 -5.89 4.49 2.80
C SER A 25 -5.14 4.82 1.52
N ALA A 26 -4.67 3.78 0.82
CA ALA A 26 -4.01 3.97 -0.47
C ALA A 26 -4.12 2.73 -1.37
N PRO A 27 -4.24 2.91 -2.69
CA PRO A 27 -4.21 1.80 -3.63
C PRO A 27 -2.77 1.26 -3.83
N THR A 28 -2.70 0.01 -4.31
CA THR A 28 -1.43 -0.72 -4.48
C THR A 28 -0.41 0.03 -5.35
N ASP A 29 -0.84 0.68 -6.43
CA ASP A 29 0.01 1.45 -7.35
C ASP A 29 0.63 2.69 -6.67
N VAL A 30 -0.14 3.37 -5.81
CA VAL A 30 0.36 4.52 -5.05
C VAL A 30 1.41 4.08 -4.02
N ILE A 31 1.18 2.96 -3.33
CA ILE A 31 2.15 2.38 -2.40
C ILE A 31 3.40 1.94 -3.16
N ALA A 32 3.24 1.25 -4.29
CA ALA A 32 4.36 0.85 -5.13
C ALA A 32 5.23 2.04 -5.53
N GLY A 33 4.60 3.12 -6.04
CA GLY A 33 5.31 4.35 -6.41
C GLY A 33 6.01 5.04 -5.24
N ARG A 34 5.38 5.09 -4.05
CA ARG A 34 5.97 5.73 -2.86
C ARG A 34 7.25 5.04 -2.37
N PHE A 35 7.29 3.72 -2.48
CA PHE A 35 8.38 2.87 -1.95
C PHE A 35 9.36 2.42 -3.05
N GLY A 36 9.22 2.88 -4.30
CA GLY A 36 10.08 2.47 -5.41
C GLY A 36 9.95 0.98 -5.75
N TRP A 37 8.78 0.38 -5.50
CA TRP A 37 8.50 -1.02 -5.78
C TRP A 37 7.76 -1.19 -7.10
N THR A 38 7.90 -2.38 -7.68
CA THR A 38 6.91 -2.85 -8.67
C THR A 38 5.57 -3.13 -7.99
N GLU A 39 4.47 -3.08 -8.75
CA GLU A 39 3.16 -3.45 -8.19
C GLU A 39 3.13 -4.87 -7.60
N SER A 40 3.87 -5.81 -8.20
CA SER A 40 3.98 -7.19 -7.71
C SER A 40 4.68 -7.29 -6.35
N GLN A 41 5.76 -6.52 -6.17
CA GLN A 41 6.46 -6.44 -4.88
C GLN A 41 5.58 -5.78 -3.82
N ALA A 42 4.94 -4.65 -4.14
CA ALA A 42 4.02 -3.99 -3.23
C ALA A 42 2.86 -4.91 -2.83
N ARG A 43 2.27 -5.62 -3.79
CA ARG A 43 1.19 -6.58 -3.53
C ARG A 43 1.63 -7.72 -2.63
N SER A 44 2.80 -8.30 -2.88
CA SER A 44 3.36 -9.38 -2.06
C SER A 44 3.58 -8.92 -0.61
N GLU A 45 4.18 -7.75 -0.42
CA GLU A 45 4.43 -7.19 0.90
C GLU A 45 3.12 -6.83 1.62
N LEU A 46 2.15 -6.24 0.94
CA LEU A 46 0.86 -5.89 1.52
C LEU A 46 0.03 -7.12 1.90
N ARG A 47 0.08 -8.19 1.11
CA ARG A 47 -0.54 -9.48 1.45
C ARG A 47 0.13 -10.13 2.66
N ARG A 48 1.46 -10.02 2.78
CA ARG A 48 2.18 -10.46 3.98
C ARG A 48 1.71 -9.69 5.22
N LEU A 49 1.66 -8.36 5.14
CA LEU A 49 1.18 -7.50 6.22
C LEU A 49 -0.30 -7.75 6.58
N GLU A 50 -1.13 -8.10 5.59
CA GLU A 50 -2.53 -8.50 5.81
C GLU A 50 -2.64 -9.84 6.53
N GLY A 51 -1.80 -10.82 6.17
CA GLY A 51 -1.70 -12.09 6.90
C GLY A 51 -1.23 -11.91 8.35
N GLU A 52 -0.48 -10.86 8.63
CA GLU A 52 -0.07 -10.45 9.98
C GLU A 52 -1.15 -9.62 10.71
N GLY A 53 -2.26 -9.29 10.05
CA GLY A 53 -3.32 -8.43 10.59
C GLY A 53 -2.93 -6.96 10.72
N ALA A 54 -1.82 -6.52 10.10
CA ALA A 54 -1.33 -5.14 10.20
C ALA A 54 -2.03 -4.17 9.24
N VAL A 55 -2.59 -4.69 8.15
CA VAL A 55 -3.38 -3.93 7.15
C VAL A 55 -4.57 -4.76 6.68
N SER A 56 -5.54 -4.12 6.05
CA SER A 56 -6.65 -4.79 5.36
C SER A 56 -6.77 -4.28 3.93
N GLY A 57 -6.90 -5.19 2.97
CA GLY A 57 -7.11 -4.87 1.55
C GLY A 57 -8.57 -5.03 1.13
N SER A 58 -9.16 -4.01 0.51
CA SER A 58 -10.48 -4.08 -0.11
C SER A 58 -10.42 -3.70 -1.59
N LEU A 59 -11.16 -4.45 -2.44
CA LEU A 59 -11.37 -4.06 -3.82
C LEU A 59 -12.40 -2.93 -3.87
N GLU A 60 -11.95 -1.74 -4.24
CA GLU A 60 -12.80 -0.56 -4.33
C GLU A 60 -12.94 -0.10 -5.79
N PRO A 61 -14.10 0.45 -6.17
CA PRO A 61 -14.27 1.05 -7.49
C PRO A 61 -13.25 2.18 -7.69
N ARG A 62 -12.51 2.15 -8.80
CA ARG A 62 -11.64 3.26 -9.19
C ARG A 62 -12.39 4.13 -10.19
N THR A 63 -12.95 5.24 -9.71
CA THR A 63 -13.49 6.29 -10.58
C THR A 63 -12.35 7.12 -11.15
N LYS A 64 -11.68 6.62 -12.20
CA LYS A 64 -10.99 7.52 -13.12
C LYS A 64 -12.05 8.10 -14.05
N GLY A 65 -12.13 9.43 -14.12
CA GLY A 65 -13.02 10.13 -15.03
C GLY A 65 -12.90 9.57 -16.45
N LEU A 66 -14.04 9.29 -17.05
CA LEU A 66 -14.25 8.80 -18.42
C LEU A 66 -13.60 7.42 -18.73
N GLY A 67 -14.38 6.35 -18.51
CA GLY A 67 -14.39 5.26 -19.51
C GLY A 67 -13.99 3.84 -19.08
N THR A 68 -13.56 3.57 -17.84
CA THR A 68 -13.45 2.17 -17.40
C THR A 68 -13.73 2.04 -15.91
N ALA A 69 -14.85 1.40 -15.56
CA ALA A 69 -15.16 0.99 -14.19
C ALA A 69 -14.18 -0.11 -13.77
N GLY A 70 -12.99 0.27 -13.33
CA GLY A 70 -12.00 -0.64 -12.76
C GLY A 70 -12.25 -0.84 -11.26
N ARG A 71 -11.79 -1.97 -10.72
CA ARG A 71 -11.58 -2.13 -9.27
C ARG A 71 -10.10 -2.01 -8.98
N VAL A 72 -9.75 -1.35 -7.89
CA VAL A 72 -8.38 -1.26 -7.39
C VAL A 72 -8.32 -1.79 -5.97
N LEU A 73 -7.23 -2.47 -5.64
CA LEU A 73 -7.00 -2.95 -4.29
C LEU A 73 -6.46 -1.81 -3.44
N VAL A 74 -7.30 -1.35 -2.52
CA VAL A 74 -7.07 -0.26 -1.57
C VAL A 74 -6.72 -0.86 -0.21
N TRP A 75 -5.69 -0.33 0.42
CA TRP A 75 -5.14 -0.81 1.69
C TRP A 75 -5.30 0.25 2.76
N ARG A 76 -5.60 -0.18 3.98
CA ARG A 76 -5.79 0.66 5.16
C ARG A 76 -5.34 -0.07 6.42
N LEU A 77 -5.12 0.68 7.50
CA LEU A 77 -4.94 0.07 8.82
C LEU A 77 -6.28 -0.57 9.28
N PRO A 78 -6.24 -1.69 10.02
CA PRO A 78 -7.43 -2.20 10.70
C PRO A 78 -7.95 -1.14 11.68
N GLY A 79 -9.28 -0.98 11.72
CA GLY A 79 -9.97 -0.08 12.65
C GLY A 79 -10.02 -0.63 14.06
#